data_AF-A0A961PJZ6-F1
#
_entry.id   AF-A0A961PJZ6-F1
#
_cell.length_a   1.000
_cell.length_b   1.000
_cell.length_c   1.000
_cell.angle_alpha   90.00
_cell.angle_beta   90.00
_cell.angle_gamma   90.00
#
_symmetry.space_group_name_H-M   'P 1'
#
loop_
_entity.id
_entity.type
_entity.pdbx_description
1 polymer ?
#
loop_
_entity_poly.entity_id
_entity_poly.type
_entity_poly.pdbx_seq_one_letter_code
_entity_poly.pdbx_strand_id
1 'polypeptide(L)'
;MLGIMAEMPLGLMCAAAGITFLAGFVKGAVGFAMPMIMISGLGSLMPPEIALAALLLPTLVANLIQSLGDGLGAARDVVRRFWIFIVMMLVFLASSAQLVTLIPDRILFLFIGLPIVAFALFQLAGWRLRLNPENRLRDELAFGGFAGFVGGLSAVWGPPLVAYLVAIDADKREAIRAQGVIYGLGAVALVISHLQSGVL
;
A
#
# COMPACT_ATOMS: atom_id res chain seq x y z
N MET A 1 -16.63 15.67 -11.72
CA MET A 1 -16.55 15.11 -10.35
C MET A 1 -17.34 15.89 -9.32
N LEU A 2 -17.20 17.22 -9.20
CA LEU A 2 -18.00 18.03 -8.25
C LEU A 2 -19.53 17.94 -8.46
N GLY A 3 -20.00 17.85 -9.72
CA GLY A 3 -21.43 17.71 -10.02
C GLY A 3 -22.05 16.37 -9.60
N ILE A 4 -21.28 15.28 -9.60
CA ILE A 4 -21.80 13.94 -9.22
C ILE A 4 -21.91 13.82 -7.70
N MET A 5 -20.97 14.41 -6.94
CA MET A 5 -21.07 14.44 -5.47
C MET A 5 -22.20 15.35 -4.97
N ALA A 6 -22.54 16.40 -5.71
CA ALA A 6 -23.59 17.34 -5.35
C ALA A 6 -25.02 16.77 -5.48
N GLU A 7 -25.20 15.73 -6.29
CA GLU A 7 -26.48 15.02 -6.44
C GLU A 7 -26.58 13.74 -5.60
N MET A 8 -25.56 13.44 -4.78
CA MET A 8 -25.59 12.21 -3.96
C MET A 8 -26.58 12.33 -2.80
N PRO A 9 -27.41 11.29 -2.54
CA PRO A 9 -28.27 11.27 -1.37
C PRO A 9 -27.47 11.48 -0.09
N LEU A 10 -28.00 12.28 0.84
CA LEU A 10 -27.32 12.59 2.11
C LEU A 10 -26.86 11.33 2.87
N GLY A 11 -27.66 10.27 2.85
CA GLY A 11 -27.31 9.00 3.48
C GLY A 11 -26.06 8.35 2.88
N LEU A 12 -25.86 8.47 1.56
CA LEU A 12 -24.67 7.97 0.87
C LEU A 12 -23.43 8.78 1.27
N MET A 13 -23.56 10.10 1.38
CA MET A 13 -22.48 10.98 1.83
C MET A 13 -22.06 10.67 3.26
N CYS A 14 -23.02 10.47 4.17
CA CYS A 14 -22.75 10.09 5.55
C CYS A 14 -22.06 8.73 5.64
N ALA A 15 -22.51 7.73 4.88
CA ALA A 15 -21.89 6.42 4.83
C ALA A 15 -20.44 6.50 4.30
N ALA A 16 -20.23 7.24 3.21
CA ALA A 16 -18.90 7.45 2.63
C ALA A 16 -17.95 8.16 3.60
N ALA A 17 -18.42 9.19 4.31
CA ALA A 17 -17.66 9.87 5.35
C ALA A 17 -17.30 8.93 6.50
N GLY A 18 -18.25 8.11 6.97
CA GLY A 18 -18.02 7.11 8.01
C GLY A 18 -16.96 6.07 7.62
N ILE A 19 -17.04 5.54 6.40
CA ILE A 19 -16.05 4.59 5.84
C ILE A 19 -14.67 5.25 5.74
N THR A 20 -14.61 6.47 5.23
CA THR A 20 -13.35 7.22 5.09
C THR A 20 -12.74 7.52 6.46
N PHE A 21 -13.55 7.88 7.44
CA PHE A 21 -13.10 8.11 8.81
C PHE A 21 -12.56 6.83 9.45
N LEU A 22 -13.30 5.71 9.33
CA LEU A 22 -12.85 4.41 9.82
C LEU A 22 -11.52 4.00 9.16
N ALA A 23 -11.40 4.17 7.84
CA ALA A 23 -10.18 3.89 7.10
C ALA A 23 -9.00 4.76 7.56
N GLY A 24 -9.25 6.05 7.81
CA GLY A 24 -8.28 7.00 8.38
C GLY A 24 -7.83 6.60 9.79
N PHE A 25 -8.78 6.23 10.65
CA PHE A 25 -8.48 5.75 12.00
C PHE A 25 -7.62 4.48 11.96
N VAL A 26 -8.00 3.47 11.16
CA VAL A 26 -7.24 2.23 11.03
C VAL A 26 -5.85 2.50 10.44
N LYS A 27 -5.72 3.39 9.45
CA LYS A 27 -4.42 3.81 8.92
C LYS A 27 -3.59 4.58 9.97
N GLY A 28 -4.21 5.37 10.83
CA GLY A 28 -3.50 6.01 11.95
C GLY A 28 -2.99 5.00 12.97
N ALA A 29 -3.84 4.04 13.33
CA ALA A 29 -3.51 3.01 14.33
C ALA A 29 -2.50 1.98 13.83
N VAL A 30 -2.62 1.53 12.58
CA VAL A 30 -1.81 0.44 12.00
C VAL A 30 -0.71 0.98 11.08
N GLY A 31 -0.94 2.10 10.40
CA GLY A 31 -0.08 2.68 9.36
C GLY A 31 -0.44 2.24 7.93
N PHE A 32 -1.38 1.29 7.81
CA PHE A 32 -1.78 0.61 6.57
C PHE A 32 -3.32 0.43 6.49
N ALA A 33 -3.83 -0.16 5.41
CA ALA A 33 -5.22 -0.60 5.19
C ALA A 33 -6.27 0.42 4.69
N MET A 34 -6.04 1.73 4.76
CA MET A 34 -7.00 2.72 4.24
C MET A 34 -7.50 2.43 2.81
N PRO A 35 -6.63 2.17 1.81
CA PRO A 35 -7.09 1.85 0.46
C PRO A 35 -8.02 0.65 0.38
N MET A 36 -7.70 -0.43 1.10
CA MET A 36 -8.51 -1.64 1.09
C MET A 36 -9.89 -1.42 1.71
N ILE A 37 -9.94 -0.68 2.84
CA ILE A 37 -11.19 -0.36 3.53
C ILE A 37 -12.06 0.55 2.66
N MET A 38 -11.46 1.58 2.05
CA MET A 38 -12.19 2.54 1.23
C MET A 38 -12.65 1.94 -0.10
N ILE A 39 -11.81 1.18 -0.83
CA ILE A 39 -12.26 0.54 -2.08
C ILE A 39 -13.38 -0.47 -1.81
N SER A 40 -13.24 -1.30 -0.79
CA SER A 40 -14.26 -2.31 -0.46
C SER A 40 -15.55 -1.67 0.05
N GLY A 41 -15.42 -0.70 0.98
CA GLY A 41 -16.56 -0.03 1.58
C GLY A 41 -17.27 0.90 0.60
N LEU A 42 -16.55 1.84 -0.02
CA LEU A 42 -17.13 2.78 -0.96
C LEU A 42 -17.61 2.07 -2.22
N GLY A 43 -16.85 1.14 -2.78
CA GLY A 43 -17.23 0.37 -3.98
C GLY A 43 -18.49 -0.48 -3.80
N SER A 44 -18.88 -0.79 -2.56
CA SER A 44 -20.17 -1.45 -2.29
C SER A 44 -21.38 -0.51 -2.37
N LEU A 45 -21.15 0.80 -2.35
CA LEU A 45 -22.17 1.85 -2.28
C LEU A 45 -22.19 2.78 -3.51
N MET A 46 -21.09 2.84 -4.27
CA MET A 46 -20.95 3.74 -5.41
C MET A 46 -20.11 3.10 -6.54
N PRO A 47 -20.22 3.63 -7.77
CA PRO A 47 -19.40 3.19 -8.89
C PRO A 47 -17.89 3.18 -8.57
N PRO A 48 -17.12 2.21 -9.09
CA PRO A 48 -15.70 2.07 -8.82
C PRO A 48 -14.87 3.33 -9.10
N GLU A 49 -15.24 4.09 -10.14
CA GLU A 49 -14.56 5.30 -10.55
C GLU A 49 -14.70 6.41 -9.49
N ILE A 50 -15.86 6.50 -8.83
CA ILE A 50 -16.13 7.46 -7.77
C ILE A 50 -15.43 7.02 -6.48
N ALA A 51 -15.44 5.73 -6.16
CA ALA A 51 -14.74 5.19 -5.00
C ALA A 51 -13.23 5.42 -5.09
N LEU A 52 -12.63 5.19 -6.28
CA LEU A 52 -11.23 5.46 -6.56
C LEU A 52 -10.91 6.95 -6.38
N ALA A 53 -11.76 7.84 -6.91
CA ALA A 53 -11.59 9.28 -6.77
C ALA A 53 -11.63 9.76 -5.32
N ALA A 54 -12.59 9.25 -4.54
CA ALA A 54 -12.73 9.56 -3.12
C ALA A 54 -11.54 9.05 -2.29
N LEU A 55 -10.86 7.99 -2.73
CA LEU A 55 -9.68 7.42 -2.07
C LEU A 55 -8.40 8.21 -2.31
N LEU A 56 -8.21 8.75 -3.52
CA LEU A 56 -6.93 9.30 -3.97
C LEU A 56 -6.42 10.41 -3.05
N LEU A 57 -7.24 11.44 -2.82
CA LEU A 57 -6.86 12.60 -2.02
C LEU A 57 -6.52 12.22 -0.57
N PRO A 58 -7.39 11.52 0.20
CA PRO A 58 -7.08 11.10 1.57
C PRO A 58 -5.83 10.24 1.67
N THR A 59 -5.62 9.32 0.74
CA THR A 59 -4.46 8.42 0.76
C THR A 59 -3.17 9.18 0.51
N LEU A 60 -3.18 10.08 -0.49
CA LEU A 60 -2.03 10.92 -0.80
C LEU A 60 -1.67 11.80 0.39
N VAL A 61 -2.65 12.51 0.94
CA VAL A 61 -2.47 13.40 2.10
C VAL A 61 -1.95 12.61 3.31
N ALA A 62 -2.57 11.47 3.63
CA ALA A 62 -2.15 10.67 4.78
C ALA A 62 -0.74 10.07 4.61
N ASN A 63 -0.38 9.62 3.40
CA ASN A 63 0.97 9.12 3.12
C ASN A 63 2.01 10.24 3.20
N LEU A 64 1.72 11.43 2.69
CA LEU A 64 2.60 12.59 2.78
C LEU A 64 2.81 13.03 4.24
N ILE A 65 1.73 13.10 5.03
CA ILE A 65 1.81 13.42 6.46
C ILE A 65 2.63 12.37 7.21
N GLN A 66 2.43 11.06 6.95
CA GLN A 66 3.22 10.00 7.59
C GLN A 66 4.70 10.02 7.16
N SER A 67 4.97 10.37 5.90
CA SER A 67 6.33 10.44 5.35
C SER A 67 7.10 11.66 5.87
N LEU A 68 6.44 12.81 6.03
CA LEU A 68 7.07 14.10 6.30
C LEU A 68 6.81 14.64 7.70
N GLY A 69 5.96 13.99 8.50
CA GLY A 69 5.53 14.49 9.82
C GLY A 69 6.67 14.68 10.82
N ASP A 70 7.76 13.93 10.65
CA ASP A 70 8.98 14.05 11.47
C ASP A 70 10.11 14.85 10.78
N GLY A 71 9.79 15.51 9.66
CA GLY A 71 10.71 16.29 8.84
C GLY A 71 11.45 15.51 7.75
N LEU A 72 12.08 16.24 6.83
CA LEU A 72 12.78 15.65 5.68
C LEU A 72 14.00 14.80 6.08
N GLY A 73 14.67 15.14 7.18
CA GLY A 73 15.81 14.37 7.70
C GLY A 73 15.38 12.95 8.08
N ALA A 74 14.29 12.84 8.83
CA ALA A 74 13.69 11.58 9.23
C ALA A 74 13.26 10.69 8.05
N ALA A 75 12.71 11.30 6.98
CA ALA A 75 12.38 10.58 5.76
C ALA A 75 13.64 10.06 5.04
N ARG A 76 14.71 10.86 5.00
CA ARG A 76 16.00 10.43 4.43
C ARG A 76 16.62 9.28 5.22
N ASP A 77 16.47 9.26 6.54
CA ASP A 77 16.97 8.18 7.37
C ASP A 77 16.25 6.86 7.09
N VAL A 78 14.93 6.91 6.82
CA VAL A 78 14.18 5.74 6.34
C VAL A 78 14.73 5.25 5.01
N VAL A 79 14.93 6.15 4.04
CA VAL A 79 15.49 5.77 2.73
C VAL A 79 16.87 5.13 2.90
N ARG A 80 17.73 5.69 3.75
CA ARG A 80 19.06 5.13 4.02
C ARG A 80 18.97 3.78 4.74
N ARG A 81 18.03 3.61 5.66
CA ARG A 81 17.85 2.35 6.38
C ARG A 81 17.31 1.27 5.44
N PHE A 82 16.21 1.50 4.77
CA PHE A 82 15.52 0.49 3.96
C PHE A 82 15.93 0.52 2.49
N TRP A 83 17.14 0.99 2.15
CA TRP A 83 17.53 1.22 0.76
C TRP A 83 17.53 -0.05 -0.09
N ILE A 84 17.93 -1.20 0.48
CA ILE A 84 17.94 -2.49 -0.24
C ILE A 84 16.50 -2.90 -0.51
N PHE A 85 15.65 -2.88 0.52
CA PHE A 85 14.22 -3.16 0.37
C PHE A 85 13.59 -2.27 -0.71
N ILE A 86 13.84 -0.95 -0.65
CA ILE A 86 13.29 0.03 -1.59
C ILE A 86 13.76 -0.27 -3.01
N VAL A 87 15.07 -0.45 -3.23
CA VAL A 87 15.61 -0.73 -4.57
C VAL A 87 15.01 -2.00 -5.14
N MET A 88 14.97 -3.08 -4.35
CA MET A 88 14.41 -4.35 -4.79
C MET A 88 12.92 -4.23 -5.09
N MET A 89 12.17 -3.54 -4.23
CA MET A 89 10.76 -3.26 -4.46
C MET A 89 10.56 -2.50 -5.77
N LEU A 90 11.30 -1.43 -6.00
CA LEU A 90 11.15 -0.60 -7.21
C LEU A 90 11.52 -1.35 -8.49
N VAL A 91 12.61 -2.13 -8.49
CA VAL A 91 13.05 -2.92 -9.64
C VAL A 91 12.03 -4.01 -9.99
N PHE A 92 11.58 -4.78 -8.99
CA PHE A 92 10.60 -5.84 -9.21
C PHE A 92 9.23 -5.28 -9.54
N LEU A 93 8.84 -4.13 -8.98
CA LEU A 93 7.60 -3.43 -9.31
C LEU A 93 7.61 -2.98 -10.77
N ALA A 94 8.65 -2.27 -11.21
CA ALA A 94 8.73 -1.76 -12.57
C ALA A 94 8.76 -2.89 -13.61
N SER A 95 9.49 -3.97 -13.33
CA SER A 95 9.58 -5.14 -14.21
C SER A 95 8.28 -5.95 -14.24
N SER A 96 7.69 -6.25 -13.07
CA SER A 96 6.45 -7.04 -12.99
C SER A 96 5.23 -6.27 -13.51
N ALA A 97 5.18 -4.94 -13.39
CA ALA A 97 4.09 -4.13 -13.93
C ALA A 97 3.91 -4.30 -15.44
N GLN A 98 4.98 -4.58 -16.18
CA GLN A 98 4.92 -4.83 -17.63
C GLN A 98 4.21 -6.14 -17.98
N LEU A 99 4.12 -7.09 -17.02
CA LEU A 99 3.46 -8.37 -17.25
C LEU A 99 1.93 -8.27 -17.11
N VAL A 100 1.40 -7.16 -16.55
CA VAL A 100 -0.05 -7.00 -16.31
C VAL A 100 -0.85 -7.15 -17.60
N THR A 101 -0.35 -6.65 -18.73
CA THR A 101 -1.02 -6.73 -20.03
C THR A 101 -0.90 -8.10 -20.70
N LEU A 102 -0.02 -8.97 -20.19
CA LEU A 102 0.26 -10.31 -20.73
C LEU A 102 -0.44 -11.43 -19.94
N ILE A 103 -0.92 -11.14 -18.73
CA ILE A 103 -1.48 -12.13 -17.82
C ILE A 103 -3.02 -12.10 -17.91
N PRO A 104 -3.69 -13.27 -18.02
CA PRO A 104 -5.15 -13.34 -17.94
C PRO A 104 -5.71 -12.79 -16.61
N ASP A 105 -6.82 -12.05 -16.67
CA ASP A 105 -7.46 -11.40 -15.51
C ASP A 105 -7.67 -12.33 -14.31
N ARG A 106 -8.04 -13.60 -14.55
CA ARG A 106 -8.22 -14.60 -13.48
C ARG A 106 -6.94 -14.83 -12.67
N ILE A 107 -5.79 -14.86 -13.34
CA ILE A 107 -4.49 -15.05 -12.70
C ILE A 107 -4.10 -13.77 -11.96
N LEU A 108 -4.38 -12.59 -12.55
CA LEU A 108 -4.16 -11.30 -11.89
C LEU A 108 -4.95 -11.17 -10.58
N PHE A 109 -6.23 -11.57 -10.57
CA PHE A 109 -7.06 -11.60 -9.36
C PHE A 109 -6.53 -12.54 -8.29
N LEU A 110 -5.94 -13.68 -8.67
CA LEU A 110 -5.26 -14.56 -7.71
C LEU A 110 -4.03 -13.88 -7.10
N PHE A 111 -3.24 -13.16 -7.89
CA PHE A 111 -2.08 -12.40 -7.40
C PHE A 111 -2.47 -11.23 -6.48
N ILE A 112 -3.65 -10.64 -6.66
CA ILE A 112 -4.18 -9.61 -5.75
C ILE A 112 -4.70 -10.26 -4.45
N GLY A 113 -5.58 -11.25 -4.58
CA GLY A 113 -6.35 -11.80 -3.46
C GLY A 113 -5.53 -12.70 -2.53
N LEU A 114 -4.70 -13.58 -3.08
CA LEU A 114 -3.97 -14.58 -2.30
C LEU A 114 -3.03 -13.94 -1.25
N PRO A 115 -2.19 -12.94 -1.59
CA PRO A 115 -1.32 -12.31 -0.60
C PRO A 115 -2.09 -11.56 0.49
N ILE A 116 -3.20 -10.90 0.14
CA ILE A 116 -4.03 -10.18 1.13
C ILE A 116 -4.67 -11.17 2.10
N VAL A 117 -5.28 -12.25 1.60
CA VAL A 117 -5.91 -13.28 2.44
C VAL A 117 -4.87 -13.97 3.31
N ALA A 118 -3.72 -14.37 2.73
CA ALA A 118 -2.64 -14.97 3.48
C ALA A 118 -2.13 -14.04 4.60
N PHE A 119 -1.94 -12.76 4.30
CA PHE A 119 -1.53 -11.78 5.31
C PHE A 119 -2.58 -11.58 6.40
N ALA A 120 -3.86 -11.50 6.04
CA ALA A 120 -4.95 -11.37 7.02
C ALA A 120 -5.00 -12.60 7.95
N LEU A 121 -4.90 -13.81 7.39
CA LEU A 121 -4.86 -15.06 8.17
C LEU A 121 -3.63 -15.12 9.08
N PHE A 122 -2.46 -14.71 8.57
CA PHE A 122 -1.23 -14.64 9.34
C PHE A 122 -1.36 -13.67 10.54
N GLN A 123 -1.94 -12.50 10.31
CA GLN A 123 -2.18 -11.52 11.39
C GLN A 123 -3.22 -12.02 12.41
N LEU A 124 -4.30 -12.67 11.96
CA LEU A 124 -5.32 -13.24 12.84
C LEU A 124 -4.80 -14.43 13.66
N ALA A 125 -3.87 -15.22 13.10
CA ALA A 125 -3.21 -16.29 13.82
C ALA A 125 -2.28 -15.80 14.94
N GLY A 126 -1.97 -14.50 14.98
CA GLY A 126 -1.08 -13.91 15.98
C GLY A 126 0.38 -14.35 15.84
N TRP A 127 0.76 -14.94 14.70
CA TRP A 127 2.12 -15.42 14.48
C TRP A 127 3.07 -14.24 14.33
N ARG A 128 4.12 -14.19 15.16
CA ARG A 128 5.20 -13.22 15.06
C ARG A 128 6.41 -13.89 14.43
N LEU A 129 6.62 -13.66 13.14
CA LEU A 129 7.91 -13.94 12.52
C LEU A 129 8.97 -13.06 13.20
N ARG A 130 10.15 -13.59 13.50
CA ARG A 130 11.28 -12.82 14.02
C ARG A 130 12.49 -13.09 13.14
N LEU A 131 13.04 -12.05 12.53
CA LEU A 131 14.20 -12.15 11.65
C LEU A 131 15.48 -11.83 12.41
N ASN A 132 16.56 -12.53 12.07
CA ASN A 132 17.87 -12.28 12.68
C ASN A 132 18.49 -11.03 12.00
N PRO A 133 18.91 -10.00 12.76
CA PRO A 133 19.59 -8.82 12.22
C PRO A 133 20.80 -9.13 11.32
N GLU A 134 21.49 -10.25 11.54
CA GLU A 134 22.64 -10.69 10.73
C GLU A 134 22.26 -10.99 9.28
N ASN A 135 21.01 -11.37 9.02
CA ASN A 135 20.51 -11.74 7.70
C ASN A 135 19.83 -10.58 6.96
N ARG A 136 19.94 -9.35 7.48
CA ARG A 136 19.23 -8.17 6.95
C ARG A 136 19.30 -8.01 5.44
N LEU A 137 20.47 -8.20 4.84
CA LEU A 137 20.63 -8.11 3.38
C LEU A 137 19.71 -9.11 2.66
N ARG A 138 19.76 -10.38 3.07
CA ARG A 138 18.93 -11.45 2.49
C ARG A 138 17.45 -11.16 2.69
N ASP A 139 17.08 -10.70 3.88
CA ASP A 139 15.69 -10.46 4.23
C ASP A 139 15.12 -9.25 3.48
N GLU A 140 15.87 -8.14 3.38
CA GLU A 140 15.46 -6.98 2.57
C GLU A 140 15.40 -7.33 1.07
N LEU A 141 16.31 -8.17 0.56
CA LEU A 141 16.24 -8.68 -0.81
C LEU A 141 14.97 -9.48 -1.06
N ALA A 142 14.66 -10.42 -0.16
CA ALA A 142 13.50 -11.31 -0.30
C ALA A 142 12.18 -10.55 -0.14
N PHE A 143 12.02 -9.81 0.95
CA PHE A 143 10.77 -9.08 1.22
C PHE A 143 10.60 -7.90 0.27
N GLY A 144 11.67 -7.17 -0.08
CA GLY A 144 11.63 -6.09 -1.06
C GLY A 144 11.27 -6.61 -2.45
N GLY A 145 11.92 -7.69 -2.92
CA GLY A 145 11.62 -8.30 -4.21
C GLY A 145 10.18 -8.84 -4.27
N PHE A 146 9.73 -9.52 -3.21
CA PHE A 146 8.36 -10.01 -3.12
C PHE A 146 7.33 -8.87 -3.08
N ALA A 147 7.59 -7.83 -2.29
CA ALA A 147 6.75 -6.62 -2.24
C ALA A 147 6.67 -5.94 -3.60
N GLY A 148 7.80 -5.82 -4.30
CA GLY A 148 7.87 -5.26 -5.64
C GLY A 148 7.10 -6.08 -6.66
N PHE A 149 7.31 -7.39 -6.70
CA PHE A 149 6.66 -8.27 -7.66
C PHE A 149 5.14 -8.29 -7.50
N VAL A 150 4.65 -8.50 -6.26
CA VAL A 150 3.22 -8.42 -5.97
C VAL A 150 2.72 -7.00 -6.25
N GLY A 151 3.49 -5.99 -5.87
CA GLY A 151 3.19 -4.58 -6.05
C GLY A 151 3.02 -4.14 -7.50
N GLY A 152 3.87 -4.60 -8.43
CA GLY A 152 3.75 -4.24 -9.84
C GLY A 152 2.56 -4.90 -10.52
N LEU A 153 2.20 -6.12 -10.11
CA LEU A 153 1.02 -6.81 -10.64
C LEU A 153 -0.30 -6.29 -10.07
N SER A 154 -0.33 -5.89 -8.80
CA SER A 154 -1.58 -5.68 -8.05
C SER A 154 -1.75 -4.29 -7.45
N ALA A 155 -0.71 -3.46 -7.45
CA ALA A 155 -0.59 -2.28 -6.58
C ALA A 155 -0.61 -2.58 -5.06
N VAL A 156 -0.39 -3.85 -4.64
CA VAL A 156 -0.45 -4.29 -3.24
C VAL A 156 0.95 -4.68 -2.72
N TRP A 157 1.82 -3.70 -2.51
CA TRP A 157 3.12 -3.90 -1.84
C TRP A 157 3.08 -3.69 -0.31
N GLY A 158 1.94 -3.23 0.22
CA GLY A 158 1.78 -2.89 1.64
C GLY A 158 1.91 -4.06 2.64
N PRO A 159 1.16 -5.16 2.47
CA PRO A 159 1.22 -6.30 3.40
C PRO A 159 2.63 -6.91 3.53
N PRO A 160 3.39 -7.14 2.43
CA PRO A 160 4.79 -7.57 2.53
C PRO A 160 5.67 -6.63 3.35
N LEU A 161 5.54 -5.30 3.17
CA LEU A 161 6.29 -4.33 3.95
C LEU A 161 5.90 -4.39 5.44
N VAL A 162 4.59 -4.46 5.74
CA VAL A 162 4.12 -4.55 7.13
C VAL A 162 4.65 -5.83 7.78
N ALA A 163 4.60 -6.97 7.07
CA ALA A 163 5.15 -8.23 7.55
C ALA A 163 6.65 -8.12 7.86
N TYR A 164 7.43 -7.49 6.98
CA TYR A 164 8.86 -7.25 7.21
C TYR A 164 9.11 -6.38 8.45
N LEU A 165 8.40 -5.26 8.58
CA LEU A 165 8.55 -4.34 9.72
C LEU A 165 8.17 -4.98 11.06
N VAL A 166 7.11 -5.78 11.08
CA VAL A 166 6.74 -6.59 12.25
C VAL A 166 7.82 -7.63 12.56
N ALA A 167 8.40 -8.24 11.52
CA ALA A 167 9.37 -9.31 11.69
C ALA A 167 10.74 -8.85 12.20
N ILE A 168 11.12 -7.60 11.94
CA ILE A 168 12.31 -6.96 12.52
C ILE A 168 12.02 -6.23 13.84
N ASP A 169 10.79 -6.34 14.37
CA ASP A 169 10.32 -5.67 15.59
C ASP A 169 10.53 -4.14 15.54
N ALA A 170 10.25 -3.53 14.39
CA ALA A 170 10.38 -2.09 14.21
C ALA A 170 9.45 -1.34 15.17
N ASP A 171 9.98 -0.29 15.81
CA ASP A 171 9.16 0.55 16.69
C ASP A 171 8.02 1.21 15.90
N LYS A 172 6.94 1.56 16.61
CA LYS A 172 5.71 2.01 15.94
C LYS A 172 5.92 3.25 15.09
N ARG A 173 6.76 4.18 15.55
CA ARG A 173 7.04 5.44 14.84
C ARG A 173 7.86 5.17 13.60
N GLU A 174 8.89 4.34 13.71
CA GLU A 174 9.69 3.89 12.58
C GLU A 174 8.81 3.16 11.55
N ALA A 175 7.97 2.23 11.98
CA ALA A 175 7.10 1.46 11.09
C ALA A 175 6.14 2.35 10.30
N ILE A 176 5.45 3.29 10.97
CA ILE A 176 4.54 4.25 10.30
C ILE A 176 5.33 5.11 9.29
N ARG A 177 6.52 5.59 9.67
CA ARG A 177 7.33 6.44 8.81
C ARG A 177 7.87 5.69 7.59
N ALA A 178 8.36 4.46 7.81
CA ALA A 178 8.82 3.56 6.76
C ALA A 178 7.70 3.27 5.76
N GLN A 179 6.50 2.97 6.25
CA GLN A 179 5.31 2.79 5.42
C GLN A 179 4.99 4.05 4.61
N GLY A 180 4.96 5.24 5.22
CA GLY A 180 4.70 6.50 4.51
C GLY A 180 5.67 6.76 3.35
N VAL A 181 6.97 6.65 3.61
CA VAL A 181 8.03 6.87 2.61
C VAL A 181 7.97 5.81 1.50
N ILE A 182 7.96 4.52 1.87
CA ILE A 182 8.03 3.42 0.92
C ILE A 182 6.76 3.35 0.07
N TYR A 183 5.58 3.60 0.66
CA TYR A 183 4.33 3.68 -0.11
C TYR A 183 4.33 4.85 -1.08
N GLY A 184 4.85 6.01 -0.66
CA GLY A 184 5.00 7.16 -1.55
C GLY A 184 5.89 6.85 -2.75
N LEU A 185 7.08 6.28 -2.50
CA LEU A 185 8.01 5.89 -3.57
C LEU A 185 7.42 4.83 -4.50
N GLY A 186 6.77 3.80 -3.95
CA GLY A 186 6.10 2.75 -4.73
C GLY A 186 4.98 3.32 -5.60
N ALA A 187 4.18 4.26 -5.09
CA ALA A 187 3.11 4.89 -5.87
C ALA A 187 3.65 5.69 -7.05
N VAL A 188 4.70 6.49 -6.85
CA VAL A 188 5.35 7.25 -7.93
C VAL A 188 5.90 6.30 -9.00
N ALA A 189 6.59 5.23 -8.58
CA ALA A 189 7.16 4.25 -9.49
C ALA A 189 6.09 3.48 -10.28
N LEU A 190 4.97 3.14 -9.63
CA LEU A 190 3.85 2.46 -10.27
C LEU A 190 3.21 3.34 -11.35
N VAL A 191 2.97 4.63 -11.06
CA VAL A 191 2.47 5.58 -12.06
C VAL A 191 3.40 5.64 -13.27
N ILE A 192 4.71 5.79 -13.05
CA ILE A 192 5.71 5.82 -14.14
C ILE A 192 5.70 4.51 -14.93
N SER A 193 5.65 3.37 -14.26
CA SER A 193 5.70 2.06 -14.89
C SER A 193 4.45 1.78 -15.72
N HIS A 194 3.28 2.23 -15.26
CA HIS A 194 2.03 2.02 -15.99
C HIS A 194 1.86 2.92 -17.20
N LEU A 195 2.40 4.16 -17.15
CA LEU A 195 2.53 5.02 -18.34
C LEU A 195 3.38 4.35 -19.44
N GLN A 196 4.40 3.56 -19.07
CA GLN A 196 5.22 2.81 -20.02
C GLN A 196 4.52 1.55 -20.55
N SER A 197 3.77 0.85 -19.68
CA SER A 197 3.04 -0.37 -20.05
C SER A 197 1.78 -0.12 -20.90
N GLY A 198 1.32 1.14 -20.98
CA GLY A 198 0.10 1.53 -21.71
C GLY A 198 -1.21 1.27 -20.95
N VAL A 199 -1.14 1.01 -19.64
CA VAL A 199 -2.32 0.84 -18.76
C VAL A 199 -2.90 2.20 -18.32
N LEU A 200 -2.05 3.24 -18.26
CA LEU A 200 -2.40 4.63 -17.95
C LEU A 200 -2.08 5.56 -19.12
#